data_AF-A0A9P1G9S3-F1
#
_entry.id   AF-A0A9P1G9S3-F1
#
_cell.length_a   1.000
_cell.length_b   1.000
_cell.length_c   1.000
_cell.angle_alpha   90.00
_cell.angle_beta   90.00
_cell.angle_gamma   90.00
#
_symmetry.space_group_name_H-M   'P 1'
#
loop_
_entity.id
_entity.type
_entity.pdbx_description
1 polymer ?
#
loop_
_entity_poly.entity_id
_entity_poly.type
_entity_poly.pdbx_seq_one_letter_code
_entity_poly.pdbx_strand_id
1 'polypeptide(L)'
;MAILSTSPAPTPPRRRSVSQASGRDPSLPAVDRPRSTSCGRQVPTPRSQSLQRSLGPRGEARSEARKKEPPRVEGLPAVLFLDVDGVLHPVQARHPRQQFATGCLALVADVVKATGAAICLSTAWRLDPSARRFVEEKLREFGLGPPIGRTPNLAQFHRSREILAWVTKFKPSTWVALDDWPLNEEDSKMHGHFVQSRPRFGLQPDTAQRVVELFKAQQQPLKSHA
;
A
#
# COMPACT_ATOMS: atom_id res chain seq x y z
N MET A 1 49.69 -42.98 -23.80
CA MET A 1 50.29 -41.81 -23.13
C MET A 1 49.33 -40.65 -23.26
N ALA A 2 48.55 -40.38 -22.21
CA ALA A 2 47.63 -39.26 -22.14
C ALA A 2 47.98 -38.47 -20.87
N ILE A 3 48.38 -37.22 -21.05
CA ILE A 3 48.83 -36.29 -20.01
C ILE A 3 47.60 -35.60 -19.42
N LEU A 4 47.28 -35.93 -18.17
CA LEU A 4 46.25 -35.28 -17.36
C LEU A 4 46.81 -33.94 -16.84
N SER A 5 46.22 -32.83 -17.29
CA SER A 5 46.50 -31.49 -16.79
C SER A 5 45.52 -31.14 -15.67
N THR A 6 46.02 -30.99 -14.45
CA THR A 6 45.26 -30.59 -13.27
C THR A 6 45.40 -29.08 -13.04
N SER A 7 44.29 -28.34 -13.07
CA SER A 7 44.25 -26.94 -12.65
C SER A 7 44.12 -26.80 -11.13
N PRO A 8 44.82 -25.85 -10.47
CA PRO A 8 44.68 -25.61 -9.04
C PRO A 8 43.49 -24.71 -8.69
N ALA A 9 42.94 -24.95 -7.49
CA ALA A 9 41.77 -24.27 -6.91
C ALA A 9 42.04 -22.80 -6.47
N PRO A 10 41.01 -21.93 -6.42
CA PRO A 10 41.16 -20.53 -6.04
C PRO A 10 41.26 -20.30 -4.52
N THR A 11 42.14 -19.39 -4.14
CA THR A 11 42.39 -18.94 -2.75
C THR A 11 41.33 -17.94 -2.26
N PRO A 12 40.86 -18.00 -1.00
CA PRO A 12 39.89 -17.04 -0.47
C PRO A 12 40.53 -15.69 -0.06
N PRO A 13 39.79 -14.56 -0.18
CA PRO A 13 40.30 -13.25 0.22
C PRO A 13 40.33 -13.05 1.74
N ARG A 14 41.38 -12.35 2.15
CA ARG A 14 41.85 -12.06 3.51
C ARG A 14 40.94 -11.04 4.22
N ARG A 15 40.41 -11.40 5.40
CA ARG A 15 39.72 -10.47 6.32
C ARG A 15 40.69 -9.35 6.76
N ARG A 16 40.27 -8.09 6.63
CA ARG A 16 40.85 -6.96 7.38
C ARG A 16 39.86 -6.51 8.45
N SER A 17 40.27 -6.72 9.70
CA SER A 17 39.72 -6.09 10.90
C SER A 17 40.46 -4.77 11.14
N VAL A 18 39.73 -3.67 11.28
CA VAL A 18 40.23 -2.43 11.90
C VAL A 18 39.13 -1.84 12.79
N SER A 19 39.33 -2.08 14.09
CA SER A 19 39.32 -1.17 15.24
C SER A 19 38.34 0.00 15.35
N GLN A 20 37.75 0.03 16.55
CA GLN A 20 37.01 1.08 17.24
C GLN A 20 37.71 2.45 17.25
N ALA A 21 36.91 3.52 17.28
CA ALA A 21 37.25 4.78 17.93
C ALA A 21 36.00 5.43 18.56
N SER A 22 36.13 5.72 19.84
CA SER A 22 35.23 6.38 20.78
C SER A 22 35.48 7.89 20.87
N GLY A 23 34.48 8.67 21.29
CA GLY A 23 34.61 10.06 21.79
C GLY A 23 33.54 10.99 21.21
N ARG A 24 32.43 11.26 21.92
CA ARG A 24 32.17 12.41 22.82
C ARG A 24 32.40 13.80 22.17
N ASP A 25 31.33 14.59 22.02
CA ASP A 25 31.09 15.76 22.89
C ASP A 25 29.65 16.32 22.77
N PRO A 26 29.12 17.00 23.80
CA PRO A 26 27.74 17.47 23.94
C PRO A 26 27.60 18.97 23.56
N SER A 27 26.38 19.49 23.73
CA SER A 27 25.99 20.90 23.93
C SER A 27 25.22 21.54 22.77
N LEU A 28 23.91 21.71 22.98
CA LEU A 28 23.14 22.79 22.36
C LEU A 28 22.38 23.54 23.47
N PRO A 29 22.47 24.88 23.54
CA PRO A 29 21.75 25.68 24.52
C PRO A 29 20.31 25.96 24.08
N ALA A 30 19.47 26.11 25.11
CA ALA A 30 18.08 26.55 25.04
C ALA A 30 17.96 27.98 24.48
N VAL A 31 16.88 28.23 23.72
CA VAL A 31 16.44 29.59 23.36
C VAL A 31 15.04 29.80 23.92
N ASP A 32 14.96 30.78 24.80
CA ASP A 32 13.78 31.27 25.50
C ASP A 32 13.12 32.41 24.70
N ARG A 33 11.77 32.37 24.60
CA ARG A 33 10.82 33.50 24.53
C ARG A 33 10.79 34.40 23.25
N PRO A 34 9.67 35.14 22.97
CA PRO A 34 8.71 35.68 23.93
C PRO A 34 7.19 35.57 23.62
N ARG A 35 6.45 35.88 24.70
CA ARG A 35 5.02 36.20 24.80
C ARG A 35 4.61 37.32 23.84
N SER A 36 3.41 37.19 23.26
CA SER A 36 2.64 38.33 22.75
C SER A 36 1.31 38.46 23.51
N THR A 37 1.03 39.71 23.85
CA THR A 37 -0.04 40.27 24.64
C THR A 37 -1.24 40.70 23.80
N SER A 38 -2.43 40.52 24.39
CA SER A 38 -3.56 41.48 24.47
C SER A 38 -4.48 41.77 23.26
N CYS A 39 -5.73 42.10 23.66
CA CYS A 39 -6.85 42.74 22.95
C CYS A 39 -7.65 41.88 21.97
N GLY A 40 -8.99 41.85 21.99
CA GLY A 40 -9.96 42.59 22.80
C GLY A 40 -11.40 42.34 22.30
N ARG A 41 -12.38 42.92 23.05
CA ARG A 41 -13.79 43.22 22.71
C ARG A 41 -14.72 42.03 22.39
N GLN A 42 -15.63 41.68 23.29
CA GLN A 42 -16.99 42.24 23.46
C GLN A 42 -17.88 42.10 22.21
N VAL A 43 -18.85 41.19 22.30
CA VAL A 43 -19.95 40.98 21.34
C VAL A 43 -21.27 41.37 22.03
N PRO A 44 -22.10 42.26 21.46
CA PRO A 44 -23.43 42.53 21.97
C PRO A 44 -24.46 41.53 21.40
N THR A 45 -25.32 41.02 22.28
CA THR A 45 -26.50 40.22 21.92
C THR A 45 -27.73 41.12 21.76
N PRO A 46 -28.52 40.96 20.68
CA PRO A 46 -29.88 41.47 20.66
C PRO A 46 -30.92 40.36 20.89
N ARG A 47 -31.86 40.67 21.78
CA ARG A 47 -33.19 40.04 21.92
C ARG A 47 -33.98 40.15 20.61
N SER A 48 -34.71 39.10 20.25
CA SER A 48 -35.96 39.13 19.46
C SER A 48 -36.69 37.82 19.74
N GLN A 49 -37.73 37.87 20.57
CA GLN A 49 -39.14 38.00 20.20
C GLN A 49 -39.70 36.80 19.42
N SER A 50 -40.73 36.22 20.04
CA SER A 50 -41.57 35.13 19.58
C SER A 50 -42.35 35.46 18.32
N LEU A 51 -42.45 34.48 17.41
CA LEU A 51 -43.62 34.34 16.53
C LEU A 51 -44.05 32.88 16.48
N GLN A 52 -45.32 32.67 16.79
CA GLN A 52 -46.04 31.41 16.71
C GLN A 52 -46.48 31.09 15.27
N ARG A 53 -46.86 29.82 15.08
CA ARG A 53 -47.74 29.24 14.04
C ARG A 53 -47.17 29.12 12.62
N SER A 54 -47.07 27.88 12.13
CA SER A 54 -48.23 27.19 11.52
C SER A 54 -47.84 25.78 11.05
N LEU A 55 -48.77 24.85 11.26
CA LEU A 55 -48.72 23.46 10.81
C LEU A 55 -48.99 23.41 9.31
N GLY A 56 -48.11 22.77 8.55
CA GLY A 56 -48.34 22.36 7.17
C GLY A 56 -47.83 20.93 6.98
N PRO A 57 -48.54 20.06 6.23
CA PRO A 57 -48.13 18.68 6.04
C PRO A 57 -46.96 18.64 5.06
N ARG A 58 -45.75 18.41 5.57
CA ARG A 58 -44.59 18.11 4.74
C ARG A 58 -44.70 16.66 4.30
N GLY A 59 -45.10 16.50 3.03
CA GLY A 59 -45.04 15.26 2.29
C GLY A 59 -43.69 14.57 2.50
N GLU A 60 -43.80 13.29 2.80
CA GLU A 60 -42.72 12.34 2.90
C GLU A 60 -42.00 12.24 1.55
N ALA A 61 -40.86 12.91 1.45
CA ALA A 61 -39.80 12.51 0.54
C ALA A 61 -38.56 12.23 1.38
N ARG A 62 -38.68 11.23 2.28
CA ARG A 62 -37.51 10.51 2.76
C ARG A 62 -36.98 9.75 1.55
N SER A 63 -36.04 10.36 0.83
CA SER A 63 -35.12 9.59 0.01
C SER A 63 -34.45 8.60 0.95
N GLU A 64 -34.94 7.37 0.97
CA GLU A 64 -34.24 6.26 1.59
C GLU A 64 -32.85 6.26 0.97
N ALA A 65 -31.88 6.71 1.76
CA ALA A 65 -30.48 6.45 1.53
C ALA A 65 -30.37 4.92 1.51
N ARG A 66 -30.53 4.34 0.31
CA ARG A 66 -30.31 2.94 0.03
C ARG A 66 -28.91 2.66 0.55
N LYS A 67 -28.81 2.04 1.74
CA LYS A 67 -27.54 1.62 2.31
C LYS A 67 -26.93 0.72 1.24
N LYS A 68 -25.94 1.24 0.49
CA LYS A 68 -25.16 0.43 -0.44
C LYS A 68 -24.63 -0.72 0.39
N GLU A 69 -25.14 -1.92 0.14
CA GLU A 69 -24.56 -3.11 0.74
C GLU A 69 -23.06 -3.07 0.44
N PRO A 70 -22.21 -3.40 1.43
CA PRO A 70 -20.78 -3.45 1.19
C PRO A 70 -20.52 -4.37 0.00
N PRO A 71 -19.57 -4.02 -0.89
CA PRO A 71 -19.29 -4.82 -2.08
C PRO A 71 -19.01 -6.26 -1.65
N ARG A 72 -19.59 -7.23 -2.37
CA ARG A 72 -19.31 -8.65 -2.13
C ARG A 72 -17.85 -8.91 -2.51
N VAL A 73 -17.00 -9.10 -1.50
CA VAL A 73 -15.55 -9.30 -1.66
C VAL A 73 -15.20 -10.77 -1.91
N GLU A 74 -16.13 -11.69 -1.63
CA GLU A 74 -15.91 -13.12 -1.80
C GLU A 74 -15.99 -13.53 -3.29
N GLY A 75 -15.08 -14.41 -3.73
CA GLY A 75 -15.08 -14.98 -5.08
C GLY A 75 -14.71 -14.00 -6.19
N LEU A 76 -13.97 -12.93 -5.88
CA LEU A 76 -13.58 -11.95 -6.89
C LEU A 76 -12.68 -12.58 -7.97
N PRO A 77 -12.86 -12.22 -9.27
CA PRO A 77 -12.09 -12.83 -10.35
C PRO A 77 -10.58 -12.60 -10.24
N ALA A 78 -10.16 -11.38 -9.87
CA ALA A 78 -8.76 -10.98 -9.78
C ALA A 78 -8.56 -9.95 -8.68
N VAL A 79 -7.54 -10.15 -7.84
CA VAL A 79 -7.18 -9.24 -6.74
C VAL A 79 -5.70 -8.90 -6.76
N LEU A 80 -5.38 -7.60 -6.77
CA LEU A 80 -4.03 -7.08 -6.59
C LEU A 80 -3.86 -6.65 -5.13
N PHE A 81 -2.98 -7.32 -4.39
CA PHE A 81 -2.53 -6.86 -3.08
C PHE A 81 -1.42 -5.83 -3.29
N LEU A 82 -1.68 -4.60 -2.87
CA LEU A 82 -0.83 -3.45 -3.16
C LEU A 82 -0.16 -2.92 -1.89
N ASP A 83 1.17 -2.93 -1.86
CA ASP A 83 1.94 -2.11 -0.93
C ASP A 83 2.12 -0.67 -1.47
N VAL A 84 2.63 0.22 -0.62
CA VAL A 84 2.81 1.66 -0.91
C VAL A 84 4.29 2.02 -0.93
N ASP A 85 5.03 1.71 0.13
CA ASP A 85 6.43 2.12 0.26
C ASP A 85 7.30 1.18 -0.58
N GLY A 86 8.22 1.72 -1.38
CA GLY A 86 8.98 0.91 -2.33
C GLY A 86 8.21 0.45 -3.57
N VAL A 87 6.88 0.66 -3.62
CA VAL A 87 6.01 0.38 -4.79
C VAL A 87 5.49 1.65 -5.45
N LEU A 88 4.72 2.48 -4.74
CA LEU A 88 4.15 3.72 -5.29
C LEU A 88 5.13 4.90 -5.23
N HIS A 89 6.24 4.72 -4.52
CA HIS A 89 7.38 5.62 -4.44
C HIS A 89 8.58 4.87 -3.84
N PRO A 90 9.82 5.40 -3.94
CA PRO A 90 10.97 4.84 -3.24
C PRO A 90 10.77 4.79 -1.72
N VAL A 91 11.23 3.74 -1.05
CA VAL A 91 11.12 3.58 0.42
C VAL A 91 11.77 4.73 1.22
N GLN A 92 12.67 5.48 0.59
CA GLN A 92 13.30 6.66 1.17
C GLN A 92 12.45 7.95 1.09
N ALA A 93 11.28 7.91 0.43
CA ALA A 93 10.40 9.07 0.30
C ALA A 93 9.77 9.43 1.67
N ARG A 94 10.39 10.38 2.37
CA ARG A 94 9.93 10.85 3.70
C ARG A 94 8.98 12.02 3.62
N HIS A 95 9.07 12.82 2.57
CA HIS A 95 8.24 14.01 2.40
C HIS A 95 7.03 13.72 1.51
N PRO A 96 5.83 14.28 1.81
CA PRO A 96 4.63 14.08 1.00
C PRO A 96 4.81 14.37 -0.50
N ARG A 97 5.69 15.33 -0.85
CA ARG A 97 5.99 15.68 -2.26
C ARG A 97 6.80 14.62 -3.02
N GLN A 98 7.42 13.69 -2.30
CA GLN A 98 8.21 12.58 -2.86
C GLN A 98 7.40 11.28 -2.93
N GLN A 99 6.25 11.23 -2.27
CA GLN A 99 5.37 10.07 -2.22
C GLN A 99 4.46 10.06 -3.45
N PHE A 100 3.96 8.87 -3.81
CA PHE A 100 3.04 8.68 -4.94
C PHE A 100 3.61 9.21 -6.26
N ALA A 101 4.75 8.66 -6.67
CA ALA A 101 5.38 9.00 -7.93
C ALA A 101 4.39 8.72 -9.09
N THR A 102 4.16 9.74 -9.92
CA THR A 102 3.18 9.69 -11.03
C THR A 102 3.39 8.48 -11.94
N GLY A 103 4.65 8.16 -12.26
CA GLY A 103 4.98 6.99 -13.07
C GLY A 103 4.57 5.66 -12.43
N CYS A 104 4.74 5.52 -11.11
CA CYS A 104 4.35 4.30 -10.39
C CYS A 104 2.83 4.13 -10.36
N LEU A 105 2.08 5.20 -10.10
CA LEU A 105 0.61 5.16 -10.13
C LEU A 105 0.05 4.89 -11.53
N ALA A 106 0.64 5.49 -12.57
CA ALA A 106 0.26 5.21 -13.95
C ALA A 106 0.46 3.72 -14.29
N LEU A 107 1.59 3.13 -13.88
CA LEU A 107 1.85 1.70 -14.08
C LEU A 107 0.84 0.82 -13.31
N VAL A 108 0.45 1.18 -12.09
CA VAL A 108 -0.61 0.45 -11.36
C VAL A 108 -1.95 0.56 -12.10
N ALA A 109 -2.28 1.75 -12.64
CA ALA A 109 -3.48 1.94 -13.44
C ALA A 109 -3.48 1.05 -14.70
N ASP A 110 -2.35 0.96 -15.39
CA ASP A 110 -2.17 0.08 -16.56
C ASP A 110 -2.31 -1.40 -16.18
N VAL A 111 -1.72 -1.83 -15.06
CA VAL A 111 -1.87 -3.20 -14.54
C VAL A 111 -3.34 -3.52 -14.26
N VAL A 112 -4.05 -2.65 -13.53
CA VAL A 112 -5.46 -2.85 -13.19
C VAL A 112 -6.32 -2.87 -14.45
N LYS A 113 -6.08 -1.96 -15.40
CA LYS A 113 -6.78 -1.94 -16.68
C LYS A 113 -6.56 -3.21 -17.49
N ALA A 114 -5.33 -3.72 -17.52
CA ALA A 114 -4.98 -4.92 -18.30
C ALA A 114 -5.50 -6.22 -17.67
N THR A 115 -5.72 -6.25 -16.37
CA THR A 115 -6.05 -7.48 -15.61
C THR A 115 -7.49 -7.51 -15.09
N GLY A 116 -8.15 -6.36 -15.01
CA GLY A 116 -9.43 -6.20 -14.32
C GLY A 116 -9.33 -6.40 -12.81
N ALA A 117 -8.13 -6.40 -12.23
CA ALA A 117 -7.93 -6.71 -10.82
C ALA A 117 -8.49 -5.63 -9.89
N ALA A 118 -9.20 -6.05 -8.85
CA ALA A 118 -9.58 -5.17 -7.75
C ALA A 118 -8.40 -4.98 -6.77
N ILE A 119 -8.24 -3.78 -6.21
CA ILE A 119 -7.12 -3.48 -5.30
C ILE A 119 -7.49 -3.81 -3.86
N CYS A 120 -6.67 -4.61 -3.18
CA CYS A 120 -6.69 -4.78 -1.73
C CYS A 120 -5.42 -4.18 -1.12
N LEU A 121 -5.56 -3.34 -0.09
CA LEU A 121 -4.38 -2.73 0.55
C LEU A 121 -3.63 -3.75 1.42
N SER A 122 -2.36 -3.96 1.10
CA SER A 122 -1.42 -4.78 1.83
C SER A 122 -0.21 -3.93 2.22
N THR A 123 -0.47 -2.88 3.00
CA THR A 123 0.52 -1.86 3.42
C THR A 123 0.36 -1.48 4.88
N ALA A 124 1.43 -1.05 5.55
CA ALA A 124 1.36 -0.48 6.90
C ALA A 124 0.38 0.72 6.98
N TRP A 125 0.24 1.46 5.88
CA TRP A 125 -0.66 2.60 5.77
C TRP A 125 -2.13 2.23 5.98
N ARG A 126 -2.51 0.95 5.82
CA ARG A 126 -3.88 0.47 6.04
C ARG A 126 -4.34 0.59 7.49
N LEU A 127 -3.41 0.74 8.43
CA LEU A 127 -3.69 0.83 9.87
C LEU A 127 -4.13 2.23 10.29
N ASP A 128 -3.68 3.28 9.59
CA ASP A 128 -4.05 4.66 9.87
C ASP A 128 -5.19 5.14 8.94
N PRO A 129 -6.33 5.61 9.46
CA PRO A 129 -7.44 6.09 8.63
C PRO A 129 -7.09 7.27 7.72
N SER A 130 -6.20 8.16 8.12
CA SER A 130 -5.82 9.33 7.31
C SER A 130 -4.89 8.94 6.17
N ALA A 131 -3.91 8.08 6.44
CA ALA A 131 -3.03 7.48 5.43
C ALA A 131 -3.84 6.70 4.38
N ARG A 132 -4.84 5.91 4.81
CA ARG A 132 -5.75 5.23 3.87
C ARG A 132 -6.50 6.18 2.96
N ARG A 133 -7.12 7.23 3.52
CA ARG A 133 -7.83 8.24 2.72
C ARG A 133 -6.90 8.90 1.71
N PHE A 134 -5.64 9.14 2.08
CA PHE A 134 -4.66 9.70 1.19
C PHE A 134 -4.29 8.75 0.04
N VAL A 135 -4.11 7.44 0.34
CA VAL A 135 -3.92 6.41 -0.70
C VAL A 135 -5.14 6.35 -1.62
N GLU A 136 -6.36 6.32 -1.08
CA GLU A 136 -7.61 6.29 -1.84
C GLU A 136 -7.76 7.49 -2.76
N GLU A 137 -7.42 8.69 -2.28
CA GLU A 137 -7.42 9.91 -3.08
C GLU A 137 -6.43 9.82 -4.23
N LYS A 138 -5.20 9.36 -3.97
CA LYS A 138 -4.14 9.22 -4.98
C LYS A 138 -4.47 8.16 -6.01
N LEU A 139 -5.09 7.04 -5.64
CA LEU A 139 -5.58 6.04 -6.59
C LEU A 139 -6.67 6.66 -7.50
N ARG A 140 -7.62 7.38 -6.90
CA ARG A 140 -8.71 8.03 -7.64
C ARG A 140 -8.24 9.10 -8.63
N GLU A 141 -7.19 9.85 -8.31
CA GLU A 141 -6.55 10.79 -9.25
C GLU A 141 -6.10 10.12 -10.56
N PHE A 142 -5.81 8.81 -10.52
CA PHE A 142 -5.39 8.01 -11.68
C PHE A 142 -6.52 7.15 -12.26
N GLY A 143 -7.77 7.47 -11.92
CA GLY A 143 -8.95 6.75 -12.43
C GLY A 143 -9.13 5.35 -11.82
N LEU A 144 -8.38 5.01 -10.77
CA LEU A 144 -8.57 3.76 -10.05
C LEU A 144 -9.74 3.90 -9.06
N GLY A 145 -10.52 2.83 -8.90
CA GLY A 145 -11.55 2.75 -7.87
C GLY A 145 -10.96 2.69 -6.45
N PRO A 146 -11.80 2.90 -5.40
CA PRO A 146 -11.35 2.69 -4.04
C PRO A 146 -10.94 1.22 -3.82
N PRO A 147 -9.98 0.92 -2.93
CA PRO A 147 -9.66 -0.44 -2.57
C PRO A 147 -10.90 -1.19 -2.06
N ILE A 148 -11.06 -2.44 -2.48
CA ILE A 148 -12.16 -3.33 -2.05
C ILE A 148 -12.02 -3.77 -0.57
N GLY A 149 -10.84 -3.58 0.00
CA GLY A 149 -10.53 -3.99 1.35
C GLY A 149 -9.07 -3.79 1.70
N ARG A 150 -8.68 -4.38 2.83
CA ARG A 150 -7.32 -4.36 3.37
C ARG A 150 -7.03 -5.70 4.05
N THR A 151 -5.78 -6.10 4.05
CA THR A 151 -5.33 -7.29 4.79
C THR A 151 -5.48 -7.07 6.31
N PRO A 152 -5.73 -8.13 7.10
CA PRO A 152 -5.78 -8.02 8.56
C PRO A 152 -4.43 -7.58 9.14
N ASN A 153 -4.40 -7.27 10.44
CA ASN A 153 -3.17 -7.07 11.21
C ASN A 153 -2.98 -8.27 12.13
N LEU A 154 -2.16 -9.25 11.73
CA LEU A 154 -2.05 -10.54 12.45
C LEU A 154 -0.77 -10.68 13.28
N ALA A 155 0.29 -9.99 12.90
CA ALA A 155 1.55 -9.91 13.63
C ALA A 155 2.45 -8.87 12.96
N GLN A 156 3.34 -8.23 13.72
CA GLN A 156 4.42 -7.45 13.12
C GLN A 156 5.32 -8.40 12.30
N PHE A 157 5.62 -8.05 11.05
CA PHE A 157 6.58 -8.73 10.17
C PHE A 157 6.17 -10.05 9.50
N HIS A 158 4.87 -10.31 9.28
CA HIS A 158 4.43 -11.44 8.46
C HIS A 158 3.37 -11.02 7.43
N ARG A 159 3.79 -10.19 6.47
CA ARG A 159 2.88 -9.63 5.45
C ARG A 159 2.27 -10.73 4.57
N SER A 160 3.04 -11.77 4.26
CA SER A 160 2.58 -12.98 3.57
C SER A 160 1.38 -13.62 4.30
N ARG A 161 1.46 -13.80 5.63
CA ARG A 161 0.37 -14.41 6.43
C ARG A 161 -0.90 -13.58 6.40
N GLU A 162 -0.78 -12.26 6.42
CA GLU A 162 -1.94 -11.36 6.34
C GLU A 162 -2.64 -11.46 4.98
N ILE A 163 -1.86 -11.48 3.90
CA ILE A 163 -2.37 -11.71 2.54
C ILE A 163 -3.05 -13.08 2.46
N LEU A 164 -2.38 -14.14 2.89
CA LEU A 164 -2.90 -15.52 2.82
C LEU A 164 -4.15 -15.71 3.69
N ALA A 165 -4.26 -15.03 4.83
CA ALA A 165 -5.47 -15.03 5.64
C ALA A 165 -6.64 -14.36 4.90
N TRP A 166 -6.37 -13.26 4.19
CA TRP A 166 -7.37 -12.60 3.34
C TRP A 166 -7.80 -13.51 2.19
N VAL A 167 -6.84 -14.10 1.46
CA VAL A 167 -7.09 -15.02 0.34
C VAL A 167 -7.92 -16.22 0.81
N THR A 168 -7.57 -16.82 1.95
CA THR A 168 -8.30 -17.95 2.53
C THR A 168 -9.76 -17.59 2.84
N LYS A 169 -9.99 -16.39 3.36
CA LYS A 169 -11.32 -15.91 3.75
C LYS A 169 -12.20 -15.59 2.53
N PHE A 170 -11.65 -14.90 1.52
CA PHE A 170 -12.44 -14.35 0.42
C PHE A 170 -12.31 -15.13 -0.89
N LYS A 171 -11.37 -16.07 -0.99
CA LYS A 171 -11.21 -17.03 -2.10
C LYS A 171 -11.28 -16.37 -3.48
N PRO A 172 -10.45 -15.36 -3.78
CA PRO A 172 -10.39 -14.80 -5.12
C PRO A 172 -9.94 -15.89 -6.12
N SER A 173 -10.46 -15.85 -7.35
CA SER A 173 -10.08 -16.82 -8.38
C SER A 173 -8.61 -16.69 -8.78
N THR A 174 -8.11 -15.46 -8.88
CA THR A 174 -6.71 -15.15 -9.12
C THR A 174 -6.25 -13.99 -8.25
N TRP A 175 -4.97 -13.98 -7.88
CA TRP A 175 -4.41 -12.92 -7.08
C TRP A 175 -2.90 -12.79 -7.24
N VAL A 176 -2.43 -11.55 -7.14
CA VAL A 176 -1.02 -11.20 -7.16
C VAL A 176 -0.74 -10.19 -6.05
N ALA A 177 0.36 -10.37 -5.33
CA ALA A 177 0.93 -9.40 -4.43
C ALA A 177 2.06 -8.63 -5.12
N LEU A 178 1.99 -7.29 -5.04
CA LEU A 178 3.03 -6.38 -5.49
C LEU A 178 3.56 -5.62 -4.26
N ASP A 179 4.78 -5.95 -3.87
CA ASP A 179 5.40 -5.49 -2.63
C ASP A 179 6.91 -5.31 -2.84
N ASP A 180 7.56 -4.46 -2.06
CA ASP A 180 9.02 -4.32 -2.08
C ASP A 180 9.70 -5.29 -1.10
N TRP A 181 8.95 -5.79 -0.11
CA TRP A 181 9.37 -6.80 0.85
C TRP A 181 9.39 -8.21 0.23
N PRO A 182 10.40 -9.06 0.51
CA PRO A 182 10.53 -10.39 -0.11
C PRO A 182 9.52 -11.41 0.45
N LEU A 183 8.24 -11.31 0.05
CA LEU A 183 7.14 -12.13 0.61
C LEU A 183 7.33 -13.64 0.41
N ASN A 184 8.04 -14.06 -0.64
CA ASN A 184 8.37 -15.46 -0.91
C ASN A 184 9.38 -16.05 0.07
N GLU A 185 10.19 -15.23 0.75
CA GLU A 185 11.08 -15.68 1.82
C GLU A 185 10.31 -15.95 3.12
N GLU A 186 9.12 -15.36 3.29
CA GLU A 186 8.28 -15.57 4.48
C GLU A 186 7.40 -16.83 4.40
N ASP A 187 6.83 -17.11 3.21
CA ASP A 187 5.92 -18.24 3.01
C ASP A 187 5.99 -18.76 1.56
N SER A 188 6.17 -20.07 1.40
CA SER A 188 6.28 -20.71 0.09
C SER A 188 4.99 -20.67 -0.73
N LYS A 189 3.83 -20.40 -0.11
CA LYS A 189 2.55 -20.20 -0.81
C LYS A 189 2.50 -18.90 -1.61
N MET A 190 3.46 -18.00 -1.42
CA MET A 190 3.59 -16.78 -2.23
C MET A 190 4.21 -17.05 -3.61
N HIS A 191 4.87 -18.19 -3.81
CA HIS A 191 5.40 -18.56 -5.13
C HIS A 191 4.28 -18.65 -6.17
N GLY A 192 4.48 -18.03 -7.33
CA GLY A 192 3.45 -17.93 -8.37
C GLY A 192 2.37 -16.87 -8.12
N HIS A 193 2.45 -16.14 -7.00
CA HIS A 193 1.50 -15.08 -6.63
C HIS A 193 2.17 -13.77 -6.21
N PHE A 194 3.49 -13.66 -6.30
CA PHE A 194 4.23 -12.49 -5.83
C PHE A 194 5.17 -11.93 -6.90
N VAL A 195 5.18 -10.61 -7.01
CA VAL A 195 6.17 -9.85 -7.78
C VAL A 195 6.82 -8.82 -6.87
N GLN A 196 8.13 -8.93 -6.67
CA GLN A 196 8.89 -7.97 -5.88
C GLN A 196 9.22 -6.73 -6.72
N SER A 197 8.89 -5.56 -6.20
CA SER A 197 9.30 -4.27 -6.76
C SER A 197 10.75 -3.94 -6.37
N ARG A 198 11.27 -2.81 -6.85
CA ARG A 198 12.62 -2.34 -6.51
C ARG A 198 12.50 -1.23 -5.46
N PRO A 199 12.82 -1.46 -4.17
CA PRO A 199 12.53 -0.53 -3.08
C PRO A 199 13.06 0.90 -3.28
N ARG A 200 14.19 1.03 -4.00
CA ARG A 200 14.85 2.33 -4.27
C ARG A 200 14.20 3.15 -5.39
N PHE A 201 13.36 2.53 -6.21
CA PHE A 201 12.82 3.17 -7.42
C PHE A 201 11.29 3.22 -7.44
N GLY A 202 10.61 2.39 -6.65
CA GLY A 202 9.19 2.15 -6.84
C GLY A 202 8.94 1.10 -7.92
N LEU A 203 7.69 1.04 -8.37
CA LEU A 203 7.25 0.21 -9.49
C LEU A 203 7.91 0.68 -10.79
N GLN A 204 8.45 -0.28 -11.53
CA GLN A 204 9.08 -0.08 -12.84
C GLN A 204 8.29 -0.83 -13.93
N PRO A 205 8.43 -0.45 -15.22
CA PRO A 205 7.66 -1.05 -16.30
C PRO A 205 7.81 -2.57 -16.41
N ASP A 206 9.03 -3.09 -16.22
CA ASP A 206 9.31 -4.53 -16.24
C ASP A 206 8.62 -5.29 -15.09
N THR A 207 8.63 -4.72 -13.89
CA THR A 207 7.91 -5.26 -12.73
C THR A 207 6.40 -5.25 -12.97
N ALA A 208 5.86 -4.15 -13.52
CA ALA A 208 4.44 -4.03 -13.83
C ALA A 208 3.99 -5.06 -14.88
N GLN A 209 4.80 -5.26 -15.92
CA GLN A 209 4.56 -6.29 -16.93
C GLN A 209 4.52 -7.70 -16.31
N ARG A 210 5.45 -8.02 -15.40
CA ARG A 210 5.46 -9.31 -14.70
C ARG A 210 4.20 -9.54 -13.87
N VAL A 211 3.61 -8.50 -13.28
CA VAL A 211 2.32 -8.61 -12.57
C VAL A 211 1.21 -9.03 -13.55
N VAL A 212 1.14 -8.40 -14.72
CA VAL A 212 0.14 -8.74 -15.75
C VAL A 212 0.33 -10.17 -16.26
N GLU A 213 1.58 -10.57 -16.52
CA GLU A 213 1.91 -11.93 -16.96
C GLU A 213 1.49 -12.97 -15.92
N LEU A 214 1.68 -12.69 -14.64
CA LEU A 214 1.33 -13.60 -13.56
C LEU A 214 -0.19 -13.78 -13.43
N PHE A 215 -0.97 -12.69 -13.53
CA PHE A 215 -2.43 -12.80 -13.61
C PHE A 215 -2.87 -13.65 -14.80
N LYS A 216 -2.31 -13.41 -15.99
CA LYS A 216 -2.63 -14.19 -17.18
C LYS A 216 -2.30 -15.68 -17.00
N ALA A 217 -1.15 -15.99 -16.39
CA ALA A 217 -0.75 -17.37 -16.12
C ALA A 217 -1.74 -18.09 -15.17
N GLN A 218 -2.25 -17.39 -14.15
CA GLN A 218 -3.26 -17.95 -13.23
C GLN A 218 -4.65 -18.09 -13.87
N GLN A 219 -5.00 -17.23 -14.84
CA GLN A 219 -6.30 -17.26 -15.54
C GLN A 219 -6.36 -18.31 -16.64
N GLN A 220 -5.23 -18.80 -17.14
CA GLN A 220 -5.24 -19.88 -18.12
C GLN A 220 -5.75 -21.15 -17.43
N PRO A 221 -6.84 -21.77 -17.92
CA PRO A 221 -7.24 -23.06 -17.41
C PRO A 221 -6.07 -24.03 -17.59
N LEU A 222 -5.78 -24.82 -16.55
CA LEU A 222 -4.95 -26.01 -16.67
C LEU A 222 -5.52 -26.84 -17.82
N LYS A 223 -4.98 -26.67 -19.03
CA LYS A 223 -5.29 -27.53 -20.15
C LYS A 223 -4.77 -28.92 -19.77
N SER A 224 -5.66 -29.72 -19.21
CA SER A 224 -5.77 -31.16 -19.37
C SER A 224 -4.43 -31.90 -19.62
N HIS A 225 -3.85 -32.46 -18.56
CA HIS A 225 -3.31 -33.81 -18.66
C HIS A 225 -4.46 -34.76 -18.29
N ALA A 226 -5.26 -35.10 -19.29
CA ALA A 226 -6.06 -36.32 -19.32
C ALA A 226 -5.23 -37.39 -20.03
#